data_AF-A0A959W082-F1
#
_entry.id   AF-A0A959W082-F1
#
_cell.length_a   1.000
_cell.length_b   1.000
_cell.length_c   1.000
_cell.angle_alpha   90.00
_cell.angle_beta   90.00
_cell.angle_gamma   90.00
#
_symmetry.space_group_name_H-M   'P 1'
#
loop_
_entity.id
_entity.type
_entity.pdbx_description
1 polymer ?
#
loop_
_entity_poly.entity_id
_entity_poly.type
_entity_poly.pdbx_seq_one_letter_code
_entity_poly.pdbx_strand_id
1 'polypeptide(L)'
;MGHTSRVGGGIFGAIALAAFLMAILISSSSTASAAGIVDLGSPPPKVSKVAANSGQVVSETVLNPRSADGFWTPERLAAAKPAEMPTPADSLDIPKFASGASASAATGDFTPGNVTRFPQVVHGKIFFSVGSDTYSCSGTIIDSLNRNVIFTAGHCVFDQSTKSFVTNLIFIPGYENGNAPLGVGNAVKLFTTSQWANQGANSYDMGVVVLDQPAESFFGARQIAFDLNPKGRQYTLYGYPSRPNPPYNGEVLQGCHSAFAGRDNGGGNITPYPIAAHPCYMQQGASGGGWVTLGNYVNSVVSYGYCDSLPSSCGYIFGPYFSNAAKSLYVNAGGSPRPTVKVLKAPPKVVHKRSVRFKFSGKAATLLLFKCRLDRQKPVNCSNKISVKRLSTGKHTLRVWALDQTGKQSKRPAVRSFKVKIRRR
;
A
#
# COMPACT_ATOMS: atom_id res chain seq x y z
N MET A 1 75.60 -58.01 -6.93
CA MET A 1 75.11 -57.56 -5.61
C MET A 1 73.59 -57.68 -5.67
N GLY A 2 72.94 -58.81 -5.37
CA GLY A 2 72.98 -59.56 -4.10
C GLY A 2 72.32 -58.69 -3.04
N HIS A 3 71.02 -58.76 -2.79
CA HIS A 3 70.31 -59.63 -1.84
C HIS A 3 68.96 -58.90 -1.57
N THR A 4 67.80 -59.44 -1.16
CA THR A 4 67.28 -60.76 -0.81
C THR A 4 65.78 -60.59 -0.54
N SER A 5 65.05 -61.67 -0.80
CA SER A 5 63.64 -61.95 -0.48
C SER A 5 63.26 -61.81 1.00
N ARG A 6 61.94 -61.62 1.27
CA ARG A 6 61.03 -62.53 2.04
C ARG A 6 59.76 -61.78 2.48
N VAL A 7 58.54 -62.19 2.10
CA VAL A 7 57.67 -63.31 2.57
C VAL A 7 56.72 -62.91 3.71
N GLY A 8 55.43 -63.22 3.50
CA GLY A 8 54.44 -63.58 4.53
C GLY A 8 53.34 -62.52 4.75
N GLY A 9 52.03 -62.80 4.72
CA GLY A 9 51.30 -64.05 4.52
C GLY A 9 49.84 -63.88 5.00
N GLY A 10 48.88 -64.54 4.31
CA GLY A 10 47.53 -64.93 4.78
C GLY A 10 46.55 -63.80 5.20
N ILE A 11 45.22 -63.94 5.27
CA ILE A 11 44.29 -65.07 5.33
C ILE A 11 42.90 -64.60 4.80
N PHE A 12 42.15 -65.58 4.30
CA PHE A 12 40.72 -65.68 3.94
C PHE A 12 39.65 -64.91 4.75
N GLY A 13 38.50 -64.64 4.12
CA GLY A 13 37.17 -64.52 4.75
C GLY A 13 36.22 -63.55 4.03
N ALA A 14 35.45 -63.98 3.02
CA ALA A 14 34.09 -64.54 3.13
C ALA A 14 32.98 -63.57 3.64
N ILE A 15 32.20 -63.07 2.67
CA ILE A 15 30.73 -62.92 2.62
C ILE A 15 29.95 -62.89 3.95
N ALA A 16 29.24 -61.79 4.22
CA ALA A 16 27.88 -61.82 4.77
C ALA A 16 27.13 -60.50 4.49
N LEU A 17 26.14 -60.55 3.59
CA LEU A 17 25.08 -59.54 3.49
C LEU A 17 24.24 -59.58 4.77
N ALA A 18 24.26 -58.52 5.58
CA ALA A 18 23.30 -58.32 6.66
C ALA A 18 22.18 -57.39 6.16
N ALA A 19 21.05 -57.96 5.76
CA ALA A 19 19.82 -57.22 5.49
C ALA A 19 19.19 -56.78 6.83
N PHE A 20 19.30 -55.49 7.14
CA PHE A 20 18.57 -54.88 8.26
C PHE A 20 17.09 -54.70 7.87
N LEU A 21 16.23 -55.57 8.39
CA LEU A 21 14.78 -55.38 8.42
C LEU A 21 14.46 -54.25 9.42
N MET A 22 14.29 -53.03 8.91
CA MET A 22 13.66 -51.94 9.68
C MET A 22 12.16 -52.24 9.82
N ALA A 23 11.75 -52.63 11.02
CA ALA A 23 10.34 -52.67 11.39
C ALA A 23 9.80 -51.22 11.46
N ILE A 24 9.08 -50.80 10.43
CA ILE A 24 8.34 -49.54 10.42
C ILE A 24 7.14 -49.70 11.37
N LEU A 25 7.28 -49.20 12.59
CA LEU A 25 6.16 -48.96 13.49
C LEU A 25 5.29 -47.84 12.90
N ILE A 26 4.29 -48.22 12.09
CA ILE A 26 3.21 -47.33 11.68
C ILE A 26 2.34 -47.10 12.93
N SER A 27 2.69 -46.09 13.72
CA SER A 27 1.82 -45.54 14.75
C SER A 27 0.69 -44.77 14.06
N SER A 28 -0.37 -45.48 13.70
CA SER A 28 -1.62 -44.90 13.23
C SER A 28 -2.32 -44.20 14.40
N SER A 29 -1.85 -43.01 14.77
CA SER A 29 -2.57 -42.09 15.64
C SER A 29 -3.71 -41.47 14.84
N SER A 30 -4.86 -42.15 14.85
CA SER A 30 -6.14 -41.61 14.41
C SER A 30 -6.59 -40.51 15.38
N THR A 31 -5.92 -39.36 15.33
CA THR A 31 -6.44 -38.15 15.98
C THR A 31 -7.74 -37.78 15.25
N ALA A 32 -8.87 -38.05 15.89
CA ALA A 32 -10.16 -37.56 15.47
C ALA A 32 -10.08 -36.02 15.40
N SER A 33 -9.82 -35.52 14.20
CA SER A 33 -9.49 -34.12 14.00
C SER A 33 -10.68 -33.24 14.42
N ALA A 34 -10.48 -32.40 15.43
CA ALA A 34 -11.52 -31.61 16.08
C ALA A 34 -12.24 -30.66 15.11
N ALA A 35 -13.40 -30.13 15.53
CA ALA A 35 -14.13 -29.13 14.76
C ALA A 35 -13.21 -27.96 14.37
N GLY A 36 -13.20 -27.57 13.10
CA GLY A 36 -12.21 -26.64 12.57
C GLY A 36 -12.78 -25.65 11.58
N ILE A 37 -12.20 -24.45 11.54
CA ILE A 37 -12.44 -23.44 10.52
C ILE A 37 -11.61 -23.79 9.28
N VAL A 38 -12.29 -23.86 8.13
CA VAL A 38 -11.69 -24.01 6.81
C VAL A 38 -11.96 -22.72 6.04
N ASP A 39 -10.89 -22.08 5.59
CA ASP A 39 -10.99 -20.89 4.74
C ASP A 39 -11.45 -21.28 3.33
N LEU A 40 -12.41 -20.53 2.77
CA LEU A 40 -12.97 -20.76 1.44
C LEU A 40 -12.73 -19.59 0.48
N GLY A 41 -11.98 -18.57 0.88
CA GLY A 41 -11.65 -17.43 0.04
C GLY A 41 -10.16 -17.33 -0.26
N SER A 42 -9.80 -16.27 -0.98
CA SER A 42 -8.40 -15.96 -1.28
C SER A 42 -7.60 -15.73 0.01
N PRO A 43 -6.30 -16.08 0.02
CA PRO A 43 -5.45 -15.86 1.18
C PRO A 43 -5.53 -14.41 1.66
N PRO A 44 -5.66 -14.16 2.97
CA PRO A 44 -5.66 -12.82 3.51
C PRO A 44 -4.33 -12.12 3.23
N PRO A 45 -4.30 -10.80 2.98
CA PRO A 45 -3.06 -10.06 2.81
C PRO A 45 -2.15 -10.18 4.05
N LYS A 46 -0.84 -9.93 3.91
CA LYS A 46 0.06 -9.92 5.07
C LYS A 46 -0.29 -8.75 6.00
N VAL A 47 -0.24 -8.99 7.31
CA VAL A 47 -0.39 -7.95 8.35
C VAL A 47 0.95 -7.75 9.02
N SER A 48 1.42 -6.52 9.03
CA SER A 48 2.57 -6.12 9.85
C SER A 48 2.12 -4.93 10.69
N LYS A 49 2.12 -5.11 12.02
CA LYS A 49 1.90 -4.00 12.95
C LYS A 49 3.09 -3.05 12.87
N VAL A 50 2.81 -1.76 12.75
CA VAL A 50 3.82 -0.70 12.84
C VAL A 50 3.46 0.14 14.07
N ALA A 51 4.43 0.35 14.96
CA ALA A 51 4.25 1.24 16.10
C ALA A 51 4.32 2.70 15.64
N ALA A 52 3.48 3.56 16.22
CA ALA A 52 3.68 5.01 16.13
C ALA A 52 5.01 5.38 16.80
N ASN A 53 5.68 6.46 16.36
CA ASN A 53 6.98 6.94 16.90
C ASN A 53 8.21 6.02 16.76
N SER A 54 8.40 5.35 15.63
CA SER A 54 9.62 4.54 15.37
C SER A 54 10.88 5.34 14.97
N GLY A 55 10.93 6.67 15.15
CA GLY A 55 12.04 7.51 14.64
C GLY A 55 12.13 7.59 13.11
N GLN A 56 11.14 7.04 12.40
CA GLN A 56 11.09 6.97 10.92
C GLN A 56 10.35 8.13 10.26
N VAL A 57 9.78 9.04 11.04
CA VAL A 57 8.96 10.15 10.55
C VAL A 57 9.41 11.42 11.24
N VAL A 58 9.57 12.48 10.47
CA VAL A 58 9.70 13.86 10.94
C VAL A 58 8.42 14.62 10.62
N SER A 59 8.08 15.63 11.41
CA SER A 59 6.87 16.42 11.20
C SER A 59 7.02 17.85 11.66
N GLU A 60 6.25 18.74 11.05
CA GLU A 60 6.12 20.13 11.46
C GLU A 60 4.64 20.51 11.55
N THR A 61 4.28 21.16 12.65
CA THR A 61 2.98 21.83 12.75
C THR A 61 3.11 23.15 12.01
N VAL A 62 2.35 23.31 10.94
CA VAL A 62 2.37 24.54 10.16
C VAL A 62 1.46 25.53 10.85
N LEU A 63 2.05 26.50 11.54
CA LEU A 63 1.32 27.64 12.09
C LEU A 63 0.98 28.60 10.95
N ASN A 64 0.00 28.23 10.12
CA ASN A 64 -0.46 29.14 9.05
C ASN A 64 -1.97 29.41 9.17
N PRO A 65 -2.36 30.56 9.74
CA PRO A 65 -3.69 31.11 9.55
C PRO A 65 -3.86 31.88 8.20
N ARG A 66 -2.84 31.94 7.32
CA ARG A 66 -2.71 33.02 6.31
C ARG A 66 -3.22 32.79 4.89
N SER A 67 -3.86 31.67 4.55
CA SER A 67 -4.64 31.64 3.29
C SER A 67 -5.89 32.51 3.38
N ALA A 68 -6.41 32.74 4.60
CA ALA A 68 -7.47 33.70 4.87
C ALA A 68 -7.04 35.17 4.63
N ASP A 69 -5.73 35.44 4.53
CA ASP A 69 -5.15 36.78 4.33
C ASP A 69 -4.66 37.03 2.89
N GLY A 70 -5.05 36.20 1.92
CA GLY A 70 -4.80 36.47 0.49
C GLY A 70 -3.39 36.16 -0.03
N PHE A 71 -2.62 35.28 0.64
CA PHE A 71 -1.33 34.85 0.10
C PHE A 71 -1.48 34.18 -1.28
N TRP A 72 -2.38 33.21 -1.44
CA TRP A 72 -2.61 32.56 -2.72
C TRP A 72 -3.61 33.34 -3.56
N THR A 73 -3.11 34.25 -4.40
CA THR A 73 -3.89 34.94 -5.44
C THR A 73 -3.90 34.13 -6.73
N PRO A 74 -4.85 34.35 -7.66
CA PRO A 74 -4.85 33.71 -8.97
C PRO A 74 -3.51 33.85 -9.71
N GLU A 75 -2.85 35.00 -9.59
CA GLU A 75 -1.55 35.26 -10.23
C GLU A 75 -0.44 34.39 -9.63
N ARG A 76 -0.43 34.20 -8.31
CA ARG A 76 0.56 33.31 -7.63
C ARG A 76 0.29 31.85 -7.92
N LEU A 77 -0.98 31.44 -8.06
CA LEU A 77 -1.31 30.09 -8.49
C LEU A 77 -0.80 29.84 -9.92
N ALA A 78 -1.07 30.77 -10.84
CA ALA A 78 -0.63 30.67 -12.22
C ALA A 78 0.91 30.74 -12.38
N ALA A 79 1.59 31.50 -11.52
CA ALA A 79 3.05 31.65 -11.56
C ALA A 79 3.81 30.53 -10.83
N ALA A 80 3.12 29.65 -10.08
CA ALA A 80 3.77 28.59 -9.33
C ALA A 80 4.47 27.59 -10.25
N LYS A 81 5.76 27.39 -10.02
CA LYS A 81 6.60 26.48 -10.81
C LYS A 81 6.22 25.03 -10.49
N PRO A 82 6.22 24.08 -11.43
CA PRO A 82 6.11 22.68 -11.02
C PRO A 82 7.34 22.31 -10.18
N ALA A 83 7.13 21.62 -9.05
CA ALA A 83 8.25 21.15 -8.23
C ALA A 83 9.19 20.26 -9.06
N GLU A 84 10.50 20.47 -8.89
CA GLU A 84 11.49 19.61 -9.53
C GLU A 84 11.34 18.18 -9.02
N MET A 85 11.51 17.22 -9.93
CA MET A 85 11.58 15.82 -9.52
C MET A 85 12.93 15.55 -8.86
N PRO A 86 12.98 14.74 -7.80
CA PRO A 86 14.24 14.32 -7.20
C PRO A 86 15.18 13.73 -8.24
N THR A 87 16.46 14.09 -8.15
CA THR A 87 17.47 13.53 -9.03
C THR A 87 17.48 12.02 -8.85
N PRO A 88 17.35 11.25 -9.93
CA PRO A 88 17.47 9.81 -9.84
C PRO A 88 18.90 9.39 -9.42
N ALA A 89 19.08 8.17 -8.91
CA ALA A 89 20.43 7.69 -8.60
C ALA A 89 21.29 7.60 -9.88
N ASP A 90 22.59 7.92 -9.78
CA ASP A 90 23.55 8.01 -10.90
C ASP A 90 23.65 6.72 -11.74
N SER A 91 23.22 5.57 -11.21
CA SER A 91 23.12 4.31 -11.94
C SER A 91 21.69 3.78 -11.95
N LEU A 92 21.10 3.74 -13.15
CA LEU A 92 19.96 2.89 -13.44
C LEU A 92 20.40 1.44 -13.55
N ASP A 93 20.06 0.63 -12.56
CA ASP A 93 19.98 -0.81 -12.75
C ASP A 93 18.51 -1.23 -12.64
N ILE A 94 17.75 -0.79 -13.65
CA ILE A 94 16.56 -1.51 -14.08
C ILE A 94 17.13 -2.78 -14.71
N PRO A 95 16.91 -3.98 -14.15
CA PRO A 95 17.39 -5.17 -14.81
C PRO A 95 16.82 -5.15 -16.23
N LYS A 96 17.57 -5.64 -17.23
CA LYS A 96 17.07 -5.90 -18.60
C LYS A 96 15.93 -6.93 -18.52
N PHE A 97 14.81 -6.56 -17.91
CA PHE A 97 13.59 -7.33 -17.92
C PHE A 97 13.02 -7.08 -19.28
N ALA A 98 13.18 -8.11 -20.10
CA ALA A 98 12.53 -8.28 -21.39
C ALA A 98 11.17 -7.60 -21.38
N SER A 99 10.97 -6.77 -22.40
CA SER A 99 9.77 -6.49 -23.21
C SER A 99 8.55 -7.45 -23.12
N GLY A 100 8.28 -8.06 -21.97
CA GLY A 100 7.23 -9.05 -21.73
C GLY A 100 6.03 -8.48 -20.99
N ALA A 101 6.06 -7.20 -20.59
CA ALA A 101 4.82 -6.49 -20.33
C ALA A 101 4.16 -6.21 -21.68
N SER A 102 3.29 -7.14 -22.11
CA SER A 102 2.38 -6.89 -23.21
C SER A 102 1.61 -5.60 -22.89
N ALA A 103 1.93 -4.52 -23.60
CA ALA A 103 1.12 -3.32 -23.63
C ALA A 103 -0.25 -3.75 -24.14
N SER A 104 -1.19 -3.92 -23.21
CA SER A 104 -2.60 -4.02 -23.54
C SER A 104 -3.03 -2.70 -24.16
N ALA A 105 -3.89 -2.72 -25.18
CA ALA A 105 -4.43 -1.53 -25.86
C ALA A 105 -5.18 -0.51 -24.96
N ALA A 106 -5.23 -0.75 -23.64
CA ALA A 106 -5.84 0.12 -22.63
C ALA A 106 -4.80 0.86 -21.74
N THR A 107 -3.50 0.78 -22.04
CA THR A 107 -2.45 1.48 -21.29
C THR A 107 -2.04 2.79 -21.97
N GLY A 108 -1.85 3.86 -21.20
CA GLY A 108 -1.48 5.18 -21.73
C GLY A 108 -2.00 6.35 -20.90
N ASP A 109 -1.59 7.55 -21.30
CA ASP A 109 -2.01 8.80 -20.67
C ASP A 109 -3.45 9.14 -21.07
N PHE A 110 -4.20 9.73 -20.15
CA PHE A 110 -5.58 10.17 -20.37
C PHE A 110 -5.91 11.38 -19.49
N THR A 111 -6.88 12.17 -19.90
CA THR A 111 -7.47 13.22 -19.05
C THR A 111 -8.69 12.63 -18.34
N PRO A 112 -8.70 12.52 -17.01
CA PRO A 112 -9.87 12.08 -16.27
C PRO A 112 -11.07 13.00 -16.54
N GLY A 113 -12.27 12.44 -16.52
CA GLY A 113 -13.50 13.24 -16.60
C GLY A 113 -13.73 14.11 -15.36
N ASN A 114 -14.96 14.59 -15.18
CA ASN A 114 -15.38 15.54 -14.14
C ASN A 114 -14.59 15.49 -12.81
N VAL A 115 -13.71 16.47 -12.62
CA VAL A 115 -12.82 16.59 -11.45
C VAL A 115 -13.51 17.07 -10.18
N THR A 116 -14.78 17.49 -10.25
CA THR A 116 -15.54 17.95 -9.08
C THR A 116 -16.31 16.82 -8.38
N ARG A 117 -16.23 15.58 -8.89
CA ARG A 117 -16.93 14.41 -8.33
C ARG A 117 -15.99 13.26 -8.03
N PHE A 118 -16.38 12.45 -7.04
CA PHE A 118 -15.71 11.18 -6.77
C PHE A 118 -15.84 10.24 -7.99
N PRO A 119 -14.76 9.59 -8.45
CA PRO A 119 -13.50 9.41 -7.73
C PRO A 119 -12.38 10.40 -8.08
N GLN A 120 -12.62 11.45 -8.88
CA GLN A 120 -11.56 12.36 -9.33
C GLN A 120 -11.30 13.52 -8.39
N VAL A 121 -12.32 14.02 -7.71
CA VAL A 121 -12.23 15.15 -6.75
C VAL A 121 -11.20 14.98 -5.64
N VAL A 122 -10.87 13.73 -5.28
CA VAL A 122 -9.89 13.42 -4.24
C VAL A 122 -8.45 13.54 -4.71
N HIS A 123 -8.22 13.69 -6.02
CA HIS A 123 -6.92 13.92 -6.64
C HIS A 123 -6.78 15.44 -6.93
N GLY A 124 -6.14 16.14 -6.01
CA GLY A 124 -6.05 17.61 -6.04
C GLY A 124 -4.65 18.11 -6.34
N LYS A 125 -4.58 19.39 -6.72
CA LYS A 125 -3.33 20.10 -6.94
C LYS A 125 -2.85 20.69 -5.62
N ILE A 126 -1.56 20.59 -5.36
CA ILE A 126 -0.90 21.17 -4.18
C ILE A 126 -0.13 22.40 -4.64
N PHE A 127 -0.17 23.46 -3.84
CA PHE A 127 0.70 24.62 -3.98
C PHE A 127 1.43 24.89 -2.68
N PHE A 128 2.68 25.33 -2.73
CA PHE A 128 3.50 25.60 -1.55
C PHE A 128 4.61 26.61 -1.87
N SER A 129 5.34 27.04 -0.83
CA SER A 129 6.48 27.95 -0.94
C SER A 129 7.76 27.32 -0.41
N VAL A 130 8.88 27.59 -1.10
CA VAL A 130 10.25 27.38 -0.61
C VAL A 130 10.95 28.72 -0.67
N GLY A 131 11.29 29.29 0.48
CA GLY A 131 11.71 30.70 0.54
C GLY A 131 10.63 31.62 -0.04
N SER A 132 11.01 32.47 -0.99
CA SER A 132 10.09 33.37 -1.71
C SER A 132 9.44 32.74 -2.95
N ASP A 133 9.96 31.62 -3.43
CA ASP A 133 9.45 30.94 -4.63
C ASP A 133 8.20 30.11 -4.32
N THR A 134 7.35 29.98 -5.33
CA THR A 134 6.11 29.20 -5.26
C THR A 134 6.17 28.01 -6.20
N TYR A 135 5.66 26.88 -5.72
CA TYR A 135 5.72 25.60 -6.41
C TYR A 135 4.39 24.88 -6.41
N SER A 136 4.23 23.92 -7.32
CA SER A 136 3.08 23.04 -7.40
C SER A 136 3.45 21.55 -7.47
N CYS A 137 2.59 20.75 -6.86
CA CYS A 137 2.62 19.30 -6.79
C CYS A 137 1.19 18.75 -6.95
N SER A 138 1.02 17.45 -6.70
CA SER A 138 -0.24 16.74 -6.64
C SER A 138 -0.36 15.97 -5.32
N GLY A 139 -1.59 15.60 -4.96
CA GLY A 139 -1.85 14.78 -3.78
C GLY A 139 -3.18 14.03 -3.88
N THR A 140 -3.39 13.07 -2.99
CA THR A 140 -4.64 12.30 -2.93
C THR A 140 -5.21 12.23 -1.52
N ILE A 141 -6.49 12.58 -1.34
CA ILE A 141 -7.24 12.37 -0.08
C ILE A 141 -7.36 10.87 0.20
N ILE A 142 -6.90 10.43 1.37
CA ILE A 142 -6.96 9.03 1.80
C ILE A 142 -7.80 8.84 3.06
N ASP A 143 -8.60 7.77 3.10
CA ASP A 143 -9.46 7.38 4.23
C ASP A 143 -8.62 7.30 5.51
N SER A 144 -9.03 8.05 6.53
CA SER A 144 -8.27 8.29 7.73
C SER A 144 -9.19 8.55 8.93
N LEU A 145 -8.66 8.36 10.14
CA LEU A 145 -9.40 8.57 11.37
C LEU A 145 -9.87 10.02 11.51
N ASN A 146 -9.00 10.96 11.09
CA ASN A 146 -9.20 12.40 11.23
C ASN A 146 -9.90 13.01 10.02
N ARG A 147 -10.10 12.25 8.93
CA ARG A 147 -10.84 12.62 7.71
C ARG A 147 -10.23 13.76 6.90
N ASN A 148 -8.97 14.08 7.11
CA ASN A 148 -8.31 15.28 6.58
C ASN A 148 -6.89 15.00 6.09
N VAL A 149 -6.60 13.75 5.70
CA VAL A 149 -5.24 13.30 5.35
C VAL A 149 -5.06 13.22 3.84
N ILE A 150 -4.03 13.87 3.32
CA ILE A 150 -3.56 13.78 1.93
C ILE A 150 -2.23 13.02 1.90
N PHE A 151 -2.12 12.02 1.05
CA PHE A 151 -0.82 11.41 0.73
C PHE A 151 -0.21 12.07 -0.51
N THR A 152 1.08 12.38 -0.44
CA THR A 152 1.86 13.05 -1.50
C THR A 152 3.33 12.58 -1.46
N ALA A 153 4.21 13.19 -2.24
CA ALA A 153 5.65 12.91 -2.24
C ALA A 153 6.35 13.68 -1.11
N GLY A 154 7.50 13.20 -0.67
CA GLY A 154 8.29 13.84 0.38
C GLY A 154 8.81 15.20 -0.06
N HIS A 155 9.28 15.34 -1.31
CA HIS A 155 9.75 16.60 -1.87
C HIS A 155 8.65 17.66 -2.04
N CYS A 156 7.37 17.25 -2.03
CA CYS A 156 6.24 18.18 -2.06
C CYS A 156 5.93 18.80 -0.68
N VAL A 157 6.53 18.28 0.39
CA VAL A 157 6.31 18.77 1.77
C VAL A 157 7.60 19.18 2.48
N PHE A 158 8.75 18.74 1.98
CA PHE A 158 10.06 18.97 2.59
C PHE A 158 11.12 19.21 1.51
N ASP A 159 11.76 20.37 1.57
CA ASP A 159 12.79 20.77 0.63
C ASP A 159 14.17 20.26 1.08
N GLN A 160 14.89 19.61 0.16
CA GLN A 160 16.19 19.01 0.44
C GLN A 160 17.33 20.04 0.48
N SER A 161 17.18 21.14 -0.23
CA SER A 161 18.21 22.18 -0.33
C SER A 161 18.31 22.98 0.98
N THR A 162 17.16 23.38 1.51
CA THR A 162 17.03 24.12 2.78
C THR A 162 16.87 23.22 4.00
N LYS A 163 16.72 21.90 3.80
CA LYS A 163 16.50 20.90 4.87
C LYS A 163 15.35 21.27 5.81
N SER A 164 14.26 21.81 5.26
CA SER A 164 13.12 22.34 6.01
C SER A 164 11.80 21.93 5.37
N PHE A 165 10.72 21.92 6.15
CA PHE A 165 9.38 21.77 5.58
C PHE A 165 9.01 23.00 4.74
N VAL A 166 8.20 22.76 3.72
CA VAL A 166 7.66 23.83 2.87
C VAL A 166 6.63 24.67 3.64
N THR A 167 6.45 25.90 3.22
CA THR A 167 5.48 26.83 3.83
C THR A 167 4.31 27.10 2.89
N ASN A 168 3.26 27.76 3.40
CA ASN A 168 2.07 28.14 2.62
C ASN A 168 1.41 26.98 1.86
N LEU A 169 1.53 25.75 2.35
CA LEU A 169 1.00 24.60 1.64
C LEU A 169 -0.53 24.58 1.66
N ILE A 170 -1.12 24.54 0.46
CA ILE A 170 -2.55 24.35 0.24
C ILE A 170 -2.83 23.17 -0.69
N PHE A 171 -4.02 22.60 -0.56
CA PHE A 171 -4.54 21.54 -1.42
C PHE A 171 -5.87 22.00 -2.04
N ILE A 172 -5.97 21.93 -3.37
CA ILE A 172 -7.16 22.33 -4.12
C ILE A 172 -7.81 21.08 -4.75
N PRO A 173 -8.90 20.55 -4.17
CA PRO A 173 -9.67 19.48 -4.76
C PRO A 173 -10.44 19.97 -5.99
N GLY A 174 -10.44 19.18 -7.06
CA GLY A 174 -11.11 19.54 -8.31
C GLY A 174 -10.57 20.80 -8.98
N TYR A 175 -9.28 21.10 -8.76
CA TYR A 175 -8.58 22.19 -9.46
C TYR A 175 -8.70 22.01 -10.97
N GLU A 176 -9.02 23.08 -11.70
CA GLU A 176 -9.06 23.05 -13.15
C GLU A 176 -8.90 24.46 -13.73
N ASN A 177 -7.87 24.69 -14.55
CA ASN A 177 -7.62 25.94 -15.27
C ASN A 177 -7.65 27.18 -14.34
N GLY A 178 -6.82 27.17 -13.30
CA GLY A 178 -6.74 28.24 -12.29
C GLY A 178 -7.89 28.29 -11.30
N ASN A 179 -8.94 27.47 -11.44
CA ASN A 179 -10.12 27.53 -10.58
C ASN A 179 -10.01 26.57 -9.38
N ALA A 180 -10.56 27.01 -8.25
CA ALA A 180 -10.74 26.24 -7.03
C ALA A 180 -12.25 26.08 -6.71
N PRO A 181 -13.03 25.35 -7.53
CA PRO A 181 -14.50 25.35 -7.47
C PRO A 181 -15.06 24.80 -6.16
N LEU A 182 -14.26 24.03 -5.43
CA LEU A 182 -14.64 23.38 -4.16
C LEU A 182 -13.92 24.01 -2.95
N GLY A 183 -13.28 25.16 -3.16
CA GLY A 183 -12.48 25.83 -2.15
C GLY A 183 -11.08 25.23 -2.00
N VAL A 184 -10.41 25.65 -0.92
CA VAL A 184 -9.01 25.35 -0.64
C VAL A 184 -8.92 24.72 0.75
N GLY A 185 -8.14 23.65 0.88
CA GLY A 185 -7.78 23.06 2.16
C GLY A 185 -6.38 23.52 2.59
N ASN A 186 -6.24 24.02 3.82
CA ASN A 186 -4.96 24.50 4.32
C ASN A 186 -4.22 23.42 5.08
N ALA A 187 -2.91 23.29 4.85
CA ALA A 187 -2.09 22.41 5.66
C ALA A 187 -1.93 22.98 7.08
N VAL A 188 -2.21 22.15 8.09
CA VAL A 188 -1.93 22.43 9.50
C VAL A 188 -0.81 21.57 10.06
N LYS A 189 -0.50 20.47 9.39
CA LYS A 189 0.63 19.61 9.77
C LYS A 189 1.18 18.86 8.56
N LEU A 190 2.50 18.82 8.47
CA LEU A 190 3.24 18.12 7.43
C LEU A 190 4.08 17.00 8.05
N PHE A 191 4.21 15.90 7.31
CA PHE A 191 5.05 14.77 7.68
C PHE A 191 5.84 14.30 6.47
N THR A 192 7.09 13.92 6.68
CA THR A 192 7.88 13.16 5.72
C THR A 192 8.69 12.09 6.44
N THR A 193 9.28 11.15 5.70
CA THR A 193 10.14 10.13 6.30
C THR A 193 11.47 10.74 6.75
N SER A 194 12.07 10.19 7.80
CA SER A 194 13.40 10.60 8.26
C SER A 194 14.47 10.37 7.20
N GLN A 195 14.35 9.29 6.42
CA GLN A 195 15.26 8.97 5.32
C GLN A 195 15.20 10.00 4.20
N TRP A 196 13.99 10.46 3.85
CA TRP A 196 13.85 11.58 2.93
C TRP A 196 14.49 12.82 3.54
N ALA A 197 14.03 13.28 4.71
CA ALA A 197 14.50 14.54 5.31
C ALA A 197 16.03 14.61 5.46
N ASN A 198 16.66 13.52 5.88
CA ASN A 198 18.09 13.49 6.13
C ASN A 198 18.91 13.30 4.84
N GLN A 199 18.50 12.38 3.96
CA GLN A 199 19.36 11.85 2.89
C GLN A 199 18.83 12.12 1.47
N GLY A 200 17.61 12.65 1.31
CA GLY A 200 16.96 12.76 -0.01
C GLY A 200 16.73 11.40 -0.66
N ALA A 201 16.56 10.33 0.14
CA ALA A 201 16.49 8.98 -0.40
C ALA A 201 15.18 8.72 -1.16
N ASN A 202 15.25 8.54 -2.49
CA ASN A 202 14.08 8.35 -3.37
C ASN A 202 13.17 7.16 -2.97
N SER A 203 13.72 6.09 -2.38
CA SER A 203 12.94 5.00 -1.76
C SER A 203 11.95 5.43 -0.69
N TYR A 204 12.18 6.61 -0.13
CA TYR A 204 11.47 7.15 1.00
C TYR A 204 10.84 8.52 0.72
N ASP A 205 10.80 8.95 -0.55
CA ASP A 205 10.17 10.20 -1.01
C ASP A 205 8.64 10.15 -0.88
N MET A 206 8.17 10.20 0.36
CA MET A 206 6.78 10.09 0.76
C MET A 206 6.45 11.19 1.76
N GLY A 207 5.35 11.88 1.53
CA GLY A 207 4.87 12.97 2.36
C GLY A 207 3.40 12.78 2.73
N VAL A 208 3.01 13.40 3.85
CA VAL A 208 1.61 13.48 4.27
C VAL A 208 1.28 14.90 4.69
N VAL A 209 0.14 15.39 4.22
CA VAL A 209 -0.45 16.66 4.62
C VAL A 209 -1.70 16.37 5.45
N VAL A 210 -1.83 17.02 6.61
CA VAL A 210 -3.07 17.07 7.39
C VAL A 210 -3.68 18.44 7.20
N LEU A 211 -4.93 18.47 6.76
CA LEU A 211 -5.68 19.71 6.48
C LEU A 211 -6.40 20.25 7.73
N ASP A 212 -6.69 21.54 7.72
CA ASP A 212 -7.51 22.24 8.72
C ASP A 212 -8.97 21.75 8.77
N GLN A 213 -9.48 21.20 7.66
CA GLN A 213 -10.86 20.73 7.53
C GLN A 213 -10.96 19.23 7.19
N PRO A 214 -12.05 18.55 7.59
CA PRO A 214 -12.28 17.13 7.33
C PRO A 214 -12.70 16.85 5.87
N ALA A 215 -11.77 17.06 4.94
CA ALA A 215 -11.96 16.97 3.48
C ALA A 215 -12.70 15.70 3.01
N GLU A 216 -12.46 14.54 3.63
CA GLU A 216 -13.16 13.30 3.26
C GLU A 216 -14.68 13.38 3.44
N SER A 217 -15.15 14.19 4.39
CA SER A 217 -16.59 14.33 4.66
C SER A 217 -17.33 15.03 3.52
N PHE A 218 -16.62 15.80 2.70
CA PHE A 218 -17.17 16.52 1.55
C PHE A 218 -16.92 15.78 0.23
N PHE A 219 -15.70 15.23 0.07
CA PHE A 219 -15.21 14.76 -1.23
C PHE A 219 -15.09 13.23 -1.31
N GLY A 220 -15.25 12.53 -0.19
CA GLY A 220 -14.87 11.13 -0.06
C GLY A 220 -13.35 10.96 0.00
N ALA A 221 -12.89 9.71 -0.14
CA ALA A 221 -11.48 9.37 -0.02
C ALA A 221 -11.15 8.12 -0.84
N ARG A 222 -9.91 8.01 -1.31
CA ARG A 222 -9.35 6.70 -1.68
C ARG A 222 -8.98 5.94 -0.42
N GLN A 223 -8.91 4.62 -0.50
CA GLN A 223 -8.27 3.83 0.54
C GLN A 223 -6.76 3.80 0.31
N ILE A 224 -5.98 3.34 1.29
CA ILE A 224 -4.53 3.17 1.15
C ILE A 224 -4.12 1.73 1.45
N ALA A 225 -3.21 1.18 0.66
CA ALA A 225 -2.70 -0.17 0.85
C ALA A 225 -1.17 -0.21 0.94
N PHE A 226 -0.69 -1.19 1.71
CA PHE A 226 0.72 -1.38 2.00
C PHE A 226 1.14 -2.83 1.72
N ASP A 227 2.44 -3.07 1.59
CA ASP A 227 3.06 -4.40 1.42
C ASP A 227 2.44 -5.25 0.30
N LEU A 228 1.95 -4.59 -0.75
CA LEU A 228 1.34 -5.24 -1.88
C LEU A 228 2.40 -5.76 -2.84
N ASN A 229 2.30 -7.02 -3.27
CA ASN A 229 3.15 -7.54 -4.34
C ASN A 229 2.91 -6.71 -5.62
N PRO A 230 3.93 -6.02 -6.17
CA PRO A 230 3.73 -5.18 -7.35
C PRO A 230 3.79 -6.00 -8.65
N LYS A 231 4.36 -7.21 -8.66
CA LYS A 231 4.42 -8.05 -9.87
C LYS A 231 3.02 -8.33 -10.41
N GLY A 232 2.81 -8.07 -11.71
CA GLY A 232 1.53 -8.26 -12.41
C GLY A 232 0.45 -7.24 -12.01
N ARG A 233 0.80 -6.21 -11.25
CA ARG A 233 -0.15 -5.20 -10.78
C ARG A 233 -0.35 -4.11 -11.84
N GLN A 234 -1.61 -3.71 -11.97
CA GLN A 234 -2.01 -2.53 -12.74
C GLN A 234 -2.22 -1.35 -11.78
N TYR A 235 -1.88 -0.17 -12.27
CA TYR A 235 -2.00 1.10 -11.58
C TYR A 235 -2.74 2.11 -12.48
N THR A 236 -3.45 3.03 -11.84
CA THR A 236 -3.89 4.27 -12.45
C THR A 236 -3.28 5.40 -11.64
N LEU A 237 -2.37 6.12 -12.27
CA LEU A 237 -1.67 7.25 -11.67
C LEU A 237 -2.49 8.52 -11.96
N TYR A 238 -2.50 9.46 -11.04
CA TYR A 238 -3.22 10.74 -11.19
C TYR A 238 -2.31 11.88 -10.76
N GLY A 239 -2.31 13.00 -11.48
CA GLY A 239 -1.57 14.20 -11.08
C GLY A 239 -1.84 15.38 -12.01
N TYR A 240 -1.23 16.53 -11.71
CA TYR A 240 -1.28 17.76 -12.49
C TYR A 240 0.10 18.05 -13.12
N PRO A 241 0.55 17.22 -14.09
CA PRO A 241 1.83 17.43 -14.75
C PRO A 241 1.85 18.78 -15.48
N SER A 242 2.97 19.47 -15.38
CA SER A 242 3.31 20.65 -16.18
C SER A 242 4.38 20.35 -17.23
N ARG A 243 4.93 19.13 -17.25
CA ARG A 243 5.98 18.69 -18.16
C ARG A 243 5.73 17.27 -18.66
N PRO A 244 6.16 16.95 -19.90
CA PRO A 244 6.60 17.90 -20.92
C PRO A 244 5.45 18.82 -21.38
N ASN A 245 5.77 20.06 -21.73
CA ASN A 245 4.81 21.05 -22.23
C ASN A 245 5.20 21.42 -23.67
N PRO A 246 4.42 21.04 -24.70
CA PRO A 246 3.20 20.21 -24.68
C PRO A 246 3.46 18.71 -24.40
N PRO A 247 2.42 17.89 -24.08
CA PRO A 247 0.98 18.21 -24.04
C PRO A 247 0.48 18.72 -22.68
N TYR A 248 1.34 18.79 -21.66
CA TYR A 248 0.95 19.14 -20.30
C TYR A 248 1.15 20.62 -20.00
N ASN A 249 0.30 21.19 -19.14
CA ASN A 249 0.39 22.59 -18.73
C ASN A 249 0.21 22.81 -17.22
N GLY A 250 -0.06 21.75 -16.45
CA GLY A 250 -0.28 21.83 -15.00
C GLY A 250 -1.70 22.20 -14.60
N GLU A 251 -2.56 22.52 -15.56
CA GLU A 251 -3.86 23.14 -15.30
C GLU A 251 -5.03 22.15 -15.21
N VAL A 252 -4.82 20.94 -15.74
CA VAL A 252 -5.82 19.89 -15.80
C VAL A 252 -5.30 18.65 -15.10
N LEU A 253 -6.21 17.93 -14.43
CA LEU A 253 -5.89 16.61 -13.90
C LEU A 253 -5.57 15.69 -15.08
N GLN A 254 -4.52 14.90 -14.95
CA GLN A 254 -4.12 13.88 -15.91
C GLN A 254 -3.99 12.54 -15.18
N GLY A 255 -4.00 11.46 -15.95
CA GLY A 255 -3.70 10.15 -15.43
C GLY A 255 -3.02 9.23 -16.43
N CYS A 256 -2.48 8.13 -15.91
CA CYS A 256 -1.83 7.09 -16.70
C CYS A 256 -2.41 5.73 -16.31
N HIS A 257 -2.85 4.94 -17.29
CA HIS A 257 -3.07 3.51 -17.11
C HIS A 257 -1.76 2.77 -17.35
N SER A 258 -1.17 2.25 -16.27
CA SER A 258 0.19 1.69 -16.29
C SER A 258 0.26 0.34 -15.60
N ALA A 259 1.19 -0.50 -16.00
CA ALA A 259 1.52 -1.75 -15.34
C ALA A 259 2.82 -1.61 -14.55
N PHE A 260 3.00 -2.46 -13.52
CA PHE A 260 4.31 -2.63 -12.90
C PHE A 260 5.36 -3.02 -13.94
N ALA A 261 6.42 -2.22 -14.02
CA ALA A 261 7.46 -2.35 -15.03
C ALA A 261 8.81 -2.80 -14.45
N GLY A 262 8.99 -2.73 -13.14
CA GLY A 262 10.24 -3.13 -12.51
C GLY A 262 10.48 -2.47 -11.16
N ARG A 263 11.69 -2.64 -10.65
CA ARG A 263 12.18 -1.96 -9.46
C ARG A 263 13.44 -1.19 -9.83
N ASP A 264 13.58 -0.01 -9.27
CA ASP A 264 14.85 0.70 -9.30
C ASP A 264 15.71 0.16 -8.15
N ASN A 265 16.75 -0.60 -8.48
CA ASN A 265 17.58 -1.19 -7.44
C ASN A 265 18.76 -0.30 -7.01
N GLY A 266 18.98 0.84 -7.70
CA GLY A 266 20.01 1.84 -7.39
C GLY A 266 21.41 1.26 -7.10
N GLY A 267 21.80 0.16 -7.75
CA GLY A 267 23.11 -0.49 -7.51
C GLY A 267 23.19 -1.34 -6.24
N GLY A 268 22.06 -1.71 -5.62
CA GLY A 268 21.98 -2.83 -4.66
C GLY A 268 21.71 -2.47 -3.20
N ASN A 269 21.81 -1.21 -2.78
CA ASN A 269 21.80 -0.85 -1.34
C ASN A 269 20.55 -0.14 -0.80
N ILE A 270 19.54 0.16 -1.63
CA ILE A 270 18.37 0.92 -1.17
C ILE A 270 17.15 0.01 -1.02
N THR A 271 16.89 -0.50 0.20
CA THR A 271 15.67 -1.26 0.48
C THR A 271 14.69 -0.47 1.35
N PRO A 272 13.37 -0.48 1.04
CA PRO A 272 12.77 -1.13 -0.12
C PRO A 272 13.06 -0.35 -1.42
N TYR A 273 13.26 -1.09 -2.52
CA TYR A 273 13.46 -0.50 -3.84
C TYR A 273 12.20 0.25 -4.31
N PRO A 274 12.33 1.47 -4.90
CA PRO A 274 11.24 2.12 -5.62
C PRO A 274 10.69 1.18 -6.70
N ILE A 275 9.42 1.36 -7.04
CA ILE A 275 8.74 0.60 -8.08
C ILE A 275 8.55 1.48 -9.31
N ALA A 276 8.71 0.88 -10.48
CA ALA A 276 8.47 1.52 -11.76
C ALA A 276 7.09 1.11 -12.29
N ALA A 277 6.39 2.06 -12.91
CA ALA A 277 5.21 1.82 -13.73
C ALA A 277 5.44 2.34 -15.15
N HIS A 278 4.84 1.67 -16.12
CA HIS A 278 4.93 2.02 -17.54
C HIS A 278 3.66 1.59 -18.29
N PRO A 279 3.20 2.33 -19.30
CA PRO A 279 3.65 3.67 -19.71
C PRO A 279 3.03 4.78 -18.86
N CYS A 280 3.76 5.87 -18.63
CA CYS A 280 3.26 7.14 -18.10
C CYS A 280 4.25 8.27 -18.38
N TYR A 281 3.82 9.32 -19.11
CA TYR A 281 4.71 10.44 -19.47
C TYR A 281 4.55 11.67 -18.59
N MET A 282 3.74 11.60 -17.53
CA MET A 282 3.64 12.67 -16.55
C MET A 282 5.01 12.92 -15.87
N GLN A 283 5.42 14.18 -15.80
CA GLN A 283 6.67 14.61 -15.16
C GLN A 283 6.41 15.67 -14.06
N GLN A 284 7.25 16.71 -13.97
CA GLN A 284 7.19 17.74 -12.92
C GLN A 284 5.75 18.30 -12.79
N GLY A 285 5.30 18.49 -11.54
CA GLY A 285 3.91 18.86 -11.20
C GLY A 285 3.00 17.67 -10.90
N ALA A 286 3.22 16.51 -11.54
CA ALA A 286 2.50 15.28 -11.19
C ALA A 286 2.99 14.64 -9.88
N SER A 287 4.18 15.04 -9.41
CA SER A 287 4.77 14.67 -8.12
C SER A 287 3.76 14.62 -6.98
N GLY A 288 3.77 13.54 -6.22
CA GLY A 288 2.84 13.28 -5.12
C GLY A 288 1.47 12.75 -5.54
N GLY A 289 1.20 12.73 -6.85
CA GLY A 289 0.03 12.10 -7.44
C GLY A 289 -0.12 10.63 -7.06
N GLY A 290 -1.31 10.20 -6.64
CA GLY A 290 -1.54 8.87 -6.09
C GLY A 290 -1.56 7.77 -7.16
N TRP A 291 -0.87 6.65 -6.90
CA TRP A 291 -0.95 5.44 -7.72
C TRP A 291 -2.06 4.53 -7.21
N VAL A 292 -3.20 4.52 -7.88
CA VAL A 292 -4.37 3.75 -7.49
C VAL A 292 -4.31 2.34 -8.09
N THR A 293 -4.48 1.31 -7.26
CA THR A 293 -4.56 -0.09 -7.66
C THR A 293 -5.79 -0.76 -7.04
N LEU A 294 -6.18 -1.92 -7.56
CA LEU A 294 -7.36 -2.68 -7.09
C LEU A 294 -8.63 -1.81 -7.03
N GLY A 295 -8.75 -0.85 -7.96
CA GLY A 295 -9.88 0.07 -8.11
C GLY A 295 -9.97 1.23 -7.11
N ASN A 296 -9.34 1.14 -5.93
CA ASN A 296 -9.56 2.14 -4.87
C ASN A 296 -8.37 2.40 -3.93
N TYR A 297 -7.28 1.64 -4.04
CA TYR A 297 -6.18 1.72 -3.07
C TYR A 297 -5.01 2.51 -3.63
N VAL A 298 -4.69 3.64 -3.02
CA VAL A 298 -3.38 4.30 -3.22
C VAL A 298 -2.30 3.35 -2.68
N ASN A 299 -1.30 3.04 -3.50
CA ASN A 299 -0.23 2.10 -3.15
C ASN A 299 1.17 2.58 -3.57
N SER A 300 1.27 3.81 -4.05
CA SER A 300 2.50 4.59 -4.23
C SER A 300 2.11 6.04 -4.55
N VAL A 301 3.11 6.91 -4.75
CA VAL A 301 2.96 8.27 -5.26
C VAL A 301 3.95 8.50 -6.39
N VAL A 302 3.62 9.40 -7.33
CA VAL A 302 4.57 9.89 -8.33
C VAL A 302 5.72 10.58 -7.61
N SER A 303 6.95 10.17 -7.88
CA SER A 303 8.14 10.71 -7.21
C SER A 303 9.13 11.27 -8.24
N TYR A 304 9.70 10.41 -9.09
CA TYR A 304 10.71 10.80 -10.06
C TYR A 304 10.61 9.99 -11.36
N GLY A 305 11.40 10.39 -12.35
CA GLY A 305 11.59 9.70 -13.61
C GLY A 305 12.98 9.97 -14.16
N TYR A 306 13.37 9.22 -15.18
CA TYR A 306 14.69 9.31 -15.80
C TYR A 306 14.66 9.97 -17.19
N CYS A 307 13.52 10.53 -17.60
CA CYS A 307 13.36 11.06 -18.95
C CYS A 307 14.36 12.20 -19.27
N ASP A 308 14.68 13.05 -18.30
CA ASP A 308 15.61 14.18 -18.47
C ASP A 308 17.08 13.72 -18.60
N SER A 309 17.50 12.69 -17.85
CA SER A 309 18.88 12.18 -17.84
C SER A 309 19.12 11.02 -18.80
N LEU A 310 18.07 10.24 -19.10
CA LEU A 310 18.08 9.09 -19.99
C LEU A 310 16.78 9.06 -20.83
N PRO A 311 16.73 9.79 -21.96
CA PRO A 311 15.51 9.89 -22.78
C PRO A 311 14.92 8.55 -23.27
N SER A 312 15.75 7.50 -23.40
CA SER A 312 15.28 6.15 -23.76
C SER A 312 14.41 5.50 -22.67
N SER A 313 14.38 6.06 -21.46
CA SER A 313 13.55 5.62 -20.34
C SER A 313 12.30 6.47 -20.13
N CYS A 314 12.03 7.46 -21.01
CA CYS A 314 10.79 8.22 -20.97
C CYS A 314 9.57 7.28 -21.02
N GLY A 315 8.53 7.62 -20.25
CA GLY A 315 7.37 6.76 -20.06
C GLY A 315 7.50 5.79 -18.89
N TYR A 316 8.68 5.64 -18.28
CA TYR A 316 8.82 5.02 -16.97
C TYR A 316 8.71 6.07 -15.88
N ILE A 317 7.84 5.82 -14.91
CA ILE A 317 7.64 6.68 -13.75
C ILE A 317 7.84 5.87 -12.49
N PHE A 318 8.46 6.48 -11.49
CA PHE A 318 8.89 5.81 -10.27
C PHE A 318 8.16 6.36 -9.06
N GLY A 319 7.88 5.46 -8.14
CA GLY A 319 7.27 5.77 -6.87
C GLY A 319 7.82 4.89 -5.75
N PRO A 320 7.87 5.39 -4.51
CA PRO A 320 8.33 4.63 -3.36
C PRO A 320 7.43 3.43 -3.08
N TYR A 321 8.02 2.32 -2.66
CA TYR A 321 7.26 1.15 -2.27
C TYR A 321 6.63 1.33 -0.89
N PHE A 322 5.29 1.32 -0.83
CA PHE A 322 4.54 1.52 0.40
C PHE A 322 4.65 0.32 1.36
N SER A 323 5.67 0.37 2.22
CA SER A 323 5.93 -0.61 3.29
C SER A 323 5.80 0.03 4.69
N ASN A 324 6.65 -0.34 5.64
CA ASN A 324 6.59 0.14 7.02
C ASN A 324 6.77 1.66 7.14
N ALA A 325 7.61 2.30 6.32
CA ALA A 325 7.78 3.76 6.37
C ALA A 325 6.49 4.50 5.98
N ALA A 326 5.82 4.06 4.90
CA ALA A 326 4.52 4.60 4.49
C ALA A 326 3.42 4.36 5.56
N LYS A 327 3.43 3.17 6.19
CA LYS A 327 2.53 2.88 7.33
C LYS A 327 2.80 3.80 8.51
N SER A 328 4.07 4.05 8.84
CA SER A 328 4.48 4.96 9.91
C SER A 328 3.94 6.36 9.63
N LEU A 329 4.12 6.88 8.41
CA LEU A 329 3.55 8.18 8.01
C LEU A 329 2.03 8.22 8.22
N TYR A 330 1.32 7.25 7.65
CA TYR A 330 -0.13 7.17 7.75
C TYR A 330 -0.63 7.09 9.20
N VAL A 331 0.00 6.26 10.04
CA VAL A 331 -0.37 6.11 11.46
C VAL A 331 -0.11 7.40 12.24
N ASN A 332 1.03 8.07 12.02
CA ASN A 332 1.37 9.32 12.73
C ASN A 332 0.50 10.52 12.27
N ALA A 333 -0.02 10.49 11.04
CA ALA A 333 -0.95 11.51 10.53
C ALA A 333 -2.41 11.30 10.99
N GLY A 334 -2.70 10.24 11.75
CA GLY A 334 -4.04 9.94 12.29
C GLY A 334 -4.42 8.46 12.15
N GLY A 335 -3.86 7.78 11.15
CA GLY A 335 -4.09 6.37 10.87
C GLY A 335 -5.53 6.05 10.52
N SER A 336 -5.89 4.75 10.54
CA SER A 336 -7.25 4.33 10.16
C SER A 336 -8.28 4.56 11.24
N PRO A 337 -9.57 4.80 10.91
CA PRO A 337 -10.66 4.50 11.82
C PRO A 337 -10.68 3.00 12.19
N ARG A 338 -11.33 2.64 13.30
CA ARG A 338 -11.44 1.22 13.67
C ARG A 338 -12.26 0.46 12.60
N PRO A 339 -11.77 -0.70 12.12
CA PRO A 339 -12.56 -1.51 11.19
C PRO A 339 -13.91 -1.91 11.74
N THR A 340 -14.86 -2.14 10.84
CA THR A 340 -16.18 -2.71 11.17
C THR A 340 -16.33 -4.09 10.55
N VAL A 341 -17.16 -4.93 11.15
CA VAL A 341 -17.45 -6.29 10.66
C VAL A 341 -18.93 -6.59 10.79
N LYS A 342 -19.52 -7.17 9.74
CA LYS A 342 -20.91 -7.62 9.69
C LYS A 342 -21.02 -9.02 9.09
N VAL A 343 -21.91 -9.84 9.65
CA VAL A 343 -22.24 -11.15 9.09
C VAL A 343 -23.28 -10.97 7.99
N LEU A 344 -22.98 -11.50 6.80
CA LEU A 344 -23.87 -11.48 5.65
C LEU A 344 -24.68 -12.78 5.54
N LYS A 345 -24.05 -13.93 5.83
CA LYS A 345 -24.68 -15.25 5.80
C LYS A 345 -24.20 -16.09 6.97
N ALA A 346 -25.13 -16.75 7.65
CA ALA A 346 -24.88 -17.66 8.75
C ALA A 346 -25.88 -18.82 8.69
N PRO A 347 -25.58 -19.97 9.32
CA PRO A 347 -26.57 -21.03 9.51
C PRO A 347 -27.74 -20.55 10.38
N PRO A 348 -28.90 -21.23 10.30
CA PRO A 348 -29.99 -21.06 11.27
C PRO A 348 -29.54 -21.36 12.71
N LYS A 349 -30.33 -20.91 13.69
CA LYS A 349 -30.05 -21.14 15.13
C LYS A 349 -29.91 -22.63 15.49
N VAL A 350 -30.58 -23.51 14.75
CA VAL A 350 -30.45 -24.96 14.89
C VAL A 350 -30.08 -25.55 13.53
N VAL A 351 -29.07 -26.42 13.51
CA VAL A 351 -28.63 -27.15 12.32
C VAL A 351 -28.55 -28.64 12.62
N HIS A 352 -28.73 -29.44 11.57
CA HIS A 352 -28.60 -30.89 11.65
C HIS A 352 -27.34 -31.43 10.95
N LYS A 353 -26.61 -30.56 10.26
CA LYS A 353 -25.35 -30.89 9.59
C LYS A 353 -24.19 -30.58 10.53
N ARG A 354 -23.16 -31.44 10.52
CA ARG A 354 -21.88 -31.21 11.22
C ARG A 354 -20.93 -30.27 10.46
N SER A 355 -21.45 -29.60 9.42
CA SER A 355 -20.75 -28.57 8.66
C SER A 355 -21.69 -27.43 8.33
N VAL A 356 -21.20 -26.19 8.47
CA VAL A 356 -21.93 -24.95 8.21
C VAL A 356 -21.02 -23.93 7.52
N ARG A 357 -21.61 -22.99 6.79
CA ARG A 357 -20.89 -21.94 6.07
C ARG A 357 -21.25 -20.55 6.59
N PHE A 358 -20.28 -19.66 6.57
CA PHE A 358 -20.44 -18.25 6.93
C PHE A 358 -19.90 -17.34 5.81
N LYS A 359 -20.56 -16.21 5.64
CA LYS A 359 -20.06 -15.09 4.83
C LYS A 359 -20.13 -13.83 5.67
N PHE A 360 -19.08 -13.02 5.63
CA PHE A 360 -19.00 -11.74 6.32
C PHE A 360 -18.45 -10.67 5.38
N SER A 361 -18.53 -9.44 5.84
CA SER A 361 -17.93 -8.27 5.21
C SER A 361 -17.54 -7.28 6.28
N GLY A 362 -16.76 -6.27 5.92
CA GLY A 362 -16.38 -5.21 6.81
C GLY A 362 -15.99 -3.97 6.02
N LYS A 363 -15.61 -2.93 6.74
CA LYS A 363 -15.02 -1.71 6.19
C LYS A 363 -13.77 -1.36 6.98
N ALA A 364 -12.74 -0.89 6.29
CA ALA A 364 -11.50 -0.38 6.85
C ALA A 364 -10.89 0.61 5.85
N ALA A 365 -10.06 1.54 6.31
CA ALA A 365 -9.35 2.48 5.46
C ALA A 365 -8.19 1.85 4.67
N THR A 366 -7.70 0.70 5.14
CA THR A 366 -6.67 -0.10 4.46
C THR A 366 -7.20 -1.49 4.15
N LEU A 367 -6.43 -2.33 3.46
CA LEU A 367 -6.91 -3.67 3.09
C LEU A 367 -7.42 -4.45 4.30
N LEU A 368 -8.61 -5.01 4.12
CA LEU A 368 -9.39 -5.63 5.17
C LEU A 368 -8.98 -7.10 5.36
N LEU A 369 -8.79 -7.48 6.61
CA LEU A 369 -8.53 -8.85 7.03
C LEU A 369 -9.51 -9.27 8.11
N PHE A 370 -9.63 -10.59 8.33
CA PHE A 370 -10.45 -11.11 9.41
C PHE A 370 -9.70 -12.11 10.28
N LYS A 371 -10.04 -12.09 11.58
CA LYS A 371 -9.70 -13.14 12.53
C LYS A 371 -10.97 -13.85 12.96
N CYS A 372 -10.99 -15.16 12.84
CA CYS A 372 -12.12 -16.00 13.19
C CYS A 372 -11.76 -16.88 14.39
N ARG A 373 -12.69 -17.02 15.31
CA ARG A 373 -12.60 -17.95 16.44
C ARG A 373 -13.86 -18.78 16.53
N LEU A 374 -13.70 -20.10 16.50
CA LEU A 374 -14.75 -21.05 16.84
C LEU A 374 -14.66 -21.39 18.33
N ASP A 375 -15.76 -21.18 19.05
CA ASP A 375 -15.90 -21.50 20.47
C ASP A 375 -14.78 -20.87 21.32
N ARG A 376 -14.01 -21.72 22.02
CA ARG A 376 -12.87 -21.36 22.88
C ARG A 376 -11.51 -21.61 22.20
N GLN A 377 -11.50 -21.94 20.91
CA GLN A 377 -10.25 -22.21 20.18
C GLN A 377 -9.40 -20.94 20.01
N LYS A 378 -8.13 -21.09 19.61
CA LYS A 378 -7.28 -19.94 19.27
C LYS A 378 -7.83 -19.21 18.03
N PRO A 379 -7.89 -17.87 18.01
CA PRO A 379 -8.25 -17.13 16.80
C PRO A 379 -7.26 -17.43 15.65
N VAL A 380 -7.80 -17.64 14.45
CA VAL A 380 -7.04 -17.86 13.22
C VAL A 380 -7.37 -16.78 12.20
N ASN A 381 -6.44 -16.49 11.29
CA ASN A 381 -6.74 -15.64 10.14
C ASN A 381 -7.74 -16.35 9.21
N CYS A 382 -8.64 -15.59 8.60
CA CYS A 382 -9.64 -16.11 7.70
C CYS A 382 -10.01 -15.07 6.63
N SER A 383 -10.37 -15.52 5.43
CA SER A 383 -11.00 -14.69 4.40
C SER A 383 -12.46 -14.40 4.74
N ASN A 384 -13.16 -13.64 3.89
CA ASN A 384 -14.57 -13.27 4.06
C ASN A 384 -15.59 -14.43 3.95
N LYS A 385 -15.15 -15.65 3.60
CA LYS A 385 -15.97 -16.85 3.46
C LYS A 385 -15.28 -18.02 4.14
N ILE A 386 -15.96 -18.65 5.09
CA ILE A 386 -15.43 -19.82 5.79
C ILE A 386 -16.45 -20.95 5.87
N SER A 387 -15.96 -22.17 5.98
CA SER A 387 -16.72 -23.33 6.42
C SER A 387 -16.24 -23.75 7.80
N VAL A 388 -17.16 -24.09 8.69
CA VAL A 388 -16.83 -24.83 9.91
C VAL A 388 -17.21 -26.29 9.66
N LYS A 389 -16.27 -27.21 9.88
CA LYS A 389 -16.46 -28.65 9.64
C LYS A 389 -16.24 -29.43 10.93
N ARG A 390 -16.69 -30.70 10.93
CA ARG A 390 -16.52 -31.67 12.04
C ARG A 390 -17.11 -31.19 13.38
N LEU A 391 -18.17 -30.37 13.34
CA LEU A 391 -18.86 -29.85 14.53
C LEU A 391 -19.41 -30.98 15.40
N SER A 392 -19.21 -30.94 16.70
CA SER A 392 -19.89 -31.81 17.66
C SER A 392 -21.37 -31.44 17.80
N THR A 393 -22.15 -32.28 18.46
CA THR A 393 -23.50 -31.90 18.91
C THR A 393 -23.38 -30.87 20.03
N GLY A 394 -24.35 -29.96 20.11
CA GLY A 394 -24.37 -28.91 21.14
C GLY A 394 -24.27 -27.50 20.58
N LYS A 395 -24.03 -26.54 21.48
CA LYS A 395 -23.96 -25.11 21.15
C LYS A 395 -22.56 -24.77 20.65
N HIS A 396 -22.51 -24.01 19.55
CA HIS A 396 -21.29 -23.44 19.00
C HIS A 396 -21.45 -21.93 18.84
N THR A 397 -20.34 -21.21 18.89
CA THR A 397 -20.27 -19.76 18.70
C THR A 397 -19.08 -19.39 17.83
N LEU A 398 -19.36 -18.78 16.69
CA LEU A 398 -18.36 -18.13 15.85
C LEU A 398 -18.23 -16.66 16.26
N ARG A 399 -16.98 -16.21 16.46
CA ARG A 399 -16.63 -14.78 16.61
C ARG A 399 -15.71 -14.37 15.48
N VAL A 400 -16.00 -13.24 14.84
CA VAL A 400 -15.22 -12.70 13.74
C VAL A 400 -14.84 -11.25 14.06
N TRP A 401 -13.56 -10.93 14.03
CA TRP A 401 -13.05 -9.56 14.12
C TRP A 401 -12.55 -9.12 12.74
N ALA A 402 -12.72 -7.84 12.43
CA ALA A 402 -12.04 -7.21 11.29
C ALA A 402 -10.72 -6.57 11.76
N LEU A 403 -9.71 -6.64 10.91
CA LEU A 403 -8.41 -6.00 11.06
C LEU A 403 -8.06 -5.26 9.77
N ASP A 404 -7.22 -4.26 9.90
CA ASP A 404 -6.63 -3.55 8.78
C ASP A 404 -5.11 -3.83 8.69
N GLN A 405 -4.42 -3.32 7.68
CA GLN A 405 -2.99 -3.55 7.46
C GLN A 405 -2.07 -2.87 8.48
N THR A 406 -2.58 -1.89 9.23
CA THR A 406 -1.85 -1.25 10.35
C THR A 406 -1.96 -2.07 11.63
N GLY A 407 -2.83 -3.09 11.64
CA GLY A 407 -3.12 -3.95 12.78
C GLY A 407 -4.21 -3.41 13.70
N LYS A 408 -4.95 -2.37 13.29
CA LYS A 408 -6.11 -1.86 14.02
C LYS A 408 -7.26 -2.84 13.89
N GLN A 409 -7.86 -3.20 15.03
CA GLN A 409 -8.93 -4.19 15.10
C GLN A 409 -10.29 -3.55 15.42
N SER A 410 -11.35 -4.15 14.89
CA SER A 410 -12.74 -3.82 15.21
C SER A 410 -13.02 -3.89 16.71
N LYS A 411 -13.72 -2.88 17.25
CA LYS A 411 -14.02 -2.75 18.69
C LYS A 411 -14.80 -3.95 19.25
N ARG A 412 -15.75 -4.47 18.48
CA ARG A 412 -16.56 -5.65 18.84
C ARG A 412 -16.48 -6.69 17.72
N PRO A 413 -16.41 -8.00 18.04
CA PRO A 413 -16.57 -9.02 17.03
C PRO A 413 -18.01 -9.09 16.55
N ALA A 414 -18.19 -9.53 15.32
CA ALA A 414 -19.44 -10.14 14.88
C ALA A 414 -19.59 -11.52 15.53
N VAL A 415 -20.70 -11.75 16.23
CA VAL A 415 -20.96 -13.00 16.97
C VAL A 415 -22.16 -13.73 16.40
N ARG A 416 -22.02 -15.03 16.16
CA ARG A 416 -23.12 -15.93 15.77
C ARG A 416 -23.05 -17.24 16.54
N SER A 417 -24.14 -17.56 17.23
CA SER A 417 -24.31 -18.81 17.96
C SER A 417 -25.36 -19.70 17.27
N PHE A 418 -25.09 -21.00 17.23
CA PHE A 418 -25.96 -22.01 16.61
C PHE A 418 -25.83 -23.34 17.36
N LYS A 419 -26.84 -24.20 17.29
CA LYS A 419 -26.85 -25.51 17.94
C LYS A 419 -26.90 -26.63 16.90
N VAL A 420 -25.98 -27.58 16.98
CA VAL A 420 -25.99 -28.80 16.17
C VAL A 420 -26.81 -29.86 16.90
N LYS A 421 -27.84 -30.39 16.25
CA LYS A 421 -28.67 -31.50 16.75
C LYS A 421 -28.63 -32.68 15.78
N ILE A 422 -28.67 -33.90 16.30
CA ILE A 422 -28.88 -35.09 15.47
C ILE A 422 -30.32 -35.04 14.94
N ARG A 423 -30.55 -35.41 13.67
CA ARG A 423 -31.90 -35.70 13.20
C ARG A 423 -32.33 -37.00 13.87
N ARG A 424 -33.37 -36.97 14.71
CA ARG A 424 -34.06 -38.22 15.08
C ARG A 424 -34.58 -38.80 13.76
N ARG A 425 -34.15 -40.03 13.46
CA ARG A 425 -34.68 -40.79 12.33
C ARG A 425 -36.11 -41.17 12.64
#